data_AF-A0A9X2JII4-F1
#
_entry.id   AF-A0A9X2JII4-F1
#
_cell.length_a   1.000
_cell.length_b   1.000
_cell.length_c   1.000
_cell.angle_alpha   90.00
_cell.angle_beta   90.00
_cell.angle_gamma   90.00
#
_symmetry.space_group_name_H-M   'P 1'
#
loop_
_entity.id
_entity.type
_entity.pdbx_description
1 polymer ?
#
loop_
_entity_poly.entity_id
_entity_poly.type
_entity_poly.pdbx_seq_one_letter_code
_entity_poly.pdbx_strand_id
1 'polypeptide(L)'
;MLFSQVLLRRGSCGVLIAVASTLAAAGCREAESTATPIAASESAPTSPVASELAATPRSQPVPTVVAKPVITTFGERQLAQLLDDRPDMRGVIDASHPVYGWVIEAFNGDHFGQRVYWNGNSPQSGRPAEHASPYHGYPPYVSITGGSDATPVDKWTMVVFELHNLGNADGFEKLMHEALDGSIDGEGYANGCVKLEFEALERTREFFVENPLPKSPHGRDTYYNWITDDLGTFDEYQERFDRPGMTRYNSNFEYFRAYYDSTLVPYRQMNKQSSSKNWFDAMLEQ
;
A
#
# COMPACT_ATOMS: atom_id res chain seq x y z
N MET A 1 -27.18 -45.31 -0.41
CA MET A 1 -28.14 -44.29 -0.89
C MET A 1 -27.63 -42.96 -0.33
N LEU A 2 -26.68 -42.20 -0.89
CA LEU A 2 -26.38 -41.73 -2.26
C LEU A 2 -27.53 -40.97 -2.93
N PHE A 3 -27.19 -39.76 -3.42
CA PHE A 3 -27.98 -38.61 -3.89
C PHE A 3 -28.36 -37.58 -2.79
N SER A 4 -28.15 -36.27 -2.94
CA SER A 4 -27.85 -35.49 -4.14
C SER A 4 -27.04 -34.24 -3.81
N GLN A 5 -26.02 -33.99 -4.61
CA GLN A 5 -25.43 -32.66 -4.80
C GLN A 5 -26.46 -31.72 -5.41
N VAL A 6 -26.46 -30.46 -4.99
CA VAL A 6 -27.00 -29.35 -5.78
C VAL A 6 -25.86 -28.36 -5.97
N LEU A 7 -25.34 -28.35 -7.20
CA LEU A 7 -24.50 -27.29 -7.74
C LEU A 7 -25.30 -25.98 -7.75
N LEU A 8 -24.83 -24.97 -7.03
CA LEU A 8 -25.07 -23.58 -7.41
C LEU A 8 -23.85 -23.13 -8.22
N ARG A 9 -23.91 -23.41 -9.53
CA ARG A 9 -23.12 -22.69 -10.52
C ARG A 9 -23.66 -21.26 -10.59
N ARG A 10 -23.03 -20.33 -9.89
CA ARG A 10 -23.03 -18.93 -10.32
C ARG A 10 -21.81 -18.75 -11.21
N GLY A 11 -22.08 -18.68 -12.52
CA GLY A 11 -21.10 -18.27 -13.50
C GLY A 11 -20.81 -16.79 -13.31
N SER A 12 -19.84 -16.48 -12.47
CA SER A 12 -19.15 -15.20 -12.51
C SER A 12 -18.08 -15.33 -13.57
N CYS A 13 -18.28 -14.71 -14.74
CA CYS A 13 -17.15 -14.43 -15.63
C CYS A 13 -16.15 -13.61 -14.81
N GLY A 14 -15.05 -14.24 -14.42
CA GLY A 14 -13.93 -13.59 -13.75
C GLY A 14 -13.31 -12.58 -14.70
N VAL A 15 -13.63 -11.31 -14.49
CA VAL A 15 -13.09 -10.16 -15.22
C VAL A 15 -11.89 -9.65 -14.45
N LEU A 16 -10.69 -9.66 -15.04
CA LEU A 16 -9.44 -9.12 -14.46
C LEU A 16 -9.70 -7.78 -13.74
N ILE A 17 -9.45 -7.74 -12.44
CA ILE A 17 -9.38 -6.50 -11.65
C ILE A 17 -8.07 -6.56 -10.89
N ALA A 18 -6.95 -6.35 -11.57
CA ALA A 18 -5.93 -5.58 -10.91
C ALA A 18 -6.35 -4.13 -11.17
N VAL A 19 -6.48 -3.28 -10.14
CA VAL A 19 -6.32 -1.84 -10.40
C VAL A 19 -4.89 -1.74 -10.93
N ALA A 20 -4.77 -1.68 -12.26
CA ALA A 20 -3.52 -1.87 -12.94
C ALA A 20 -2.61 -0.70 -12.60
N SER A 21 -1.69 -0.91 -11.65
CA SER A 21 -0.43 -0.18 -11.54
C SER A 21 0.55 -0.58 -12.65
N THR A 22 0.06 -0.83 -13.87
CA THR A 22 0.87 -1.32 -15.00
C THR A 22 0.71 -0.41 -16.21
N LEU A 23 1.25 0.81 -16.14
CA LEU A 23 1.54 1.65 -17.30
C LEU A 23 2.54 2.76 -16.94
N ALA A 24 3.84 2.43 -16.96
CA ALA A 24 4.95 3.34 -17.27
C ALA A 24 6.29 2.58 -17.37
N ALA A 25 6.39 1.63 -18.31
CA ALA A 25 7.69 1.16 -18.80
C ALA A 25 7.97 1.81 -20.16
N ALA A 26 8.28 3.11 -20.15
CA ALA A 26 8.87 3.79 -21.30
C ALA A 26 9.62 5.06 -20.85
N GLY A 27 10.95 4.95 -20.76
CA GLY A 27 11.83 6.11 -20.92
C GLY A 27 12.40 6.76 -19.66
N CYS A 28 13.09 6.01 -18.80
CA CYS A 28 14.13 6.63 -17.96
C CYS A 28 15.47 6.59 -18.71
N ARG A 29 15.85 7.71 -19.32
CA ARG A 29 17.25 7.98 -19.66
C ARG A 29 17.98 8.33 -18.37
N GLU A 30 19.07 7.63 -18.13
CA GLU A 30 20.02 7.88 -17.05
C GLU A 30 20.56 9.31 -17.15
N ALA A 31 20.38 10.10 -16.10
CA ALA A 31 21.17 11.31 -15.90
C ALA A 31 22.47 10.88 -15.21
N GLU A 32 23.56 10.87 -15.97
CA GLU A 32 24.92 10.65 -15.46
C GLU A 32 25.26 11.73 -14.41
N SER A 33 25.31 11.31 -13.14
CA SER A 33 25.83 12.13 -12.05
C SER A 33 27.34 11.96 -11.99
N THR A 34 28.08 12.96 -12.45
CA THR A 34 29.53 13.08 -12.32
C THR A 34 29.93 13.38 -10.87
N ALA A 35 30.08 12.35 -10.06
CA ALA A 35 30.68 12.46 -8.73
C ALA A 35 32.21 12.53 -8.82
N THR A 36 32.79 13.59 -8.25
CA THR A 36 34.24 13.77 -8.09
C THR A 36 34.76 12.89 -6.94
N PRO A 37 35.91 12.20 -7.07
CA PRO A 37 36.44 11.36 -6.00
C PRO A 37 37.16 12.20 -4.93
N ILE A 38 36.78 12.01 -3.66
CA ILE A 38 37.53 12.50 -2.50
C ILE A 38 38.54 11.42 -2.12
N ALA A 39 39.82 11.81 -2.14
CA ALA A 39 40.96 10.97 -1.76
C ALA A 39 40.92 10.66 -0.25
N ALA A 40 40.94 9.36 0.08
CA ALA A 40 41.13 8.88 1.44
C ALA A 40 42.62 8.73 1.74
N SER A 41 43.07 9.36 2.83
CA SER A 41 44.44 9.26 3.36
C SER A 41 44.50 8.09 4.34
N GLU A 42 45.23 7.04 3.97
CA GLU A 42 45.59 5.92 4.84
C GLU A 42 46.63 6.35 5.88
N SER A 43 46.41 5.97 7.15
CA SER A 43 47.51 5.76 8.10
C SER A 43 47.14 4.66 9.10
N ALA A 44 47.82 3.53 8.97
CA ALA A 44 48.13 2.57 10.05
C ALA A 44 49.47 3.01 10.70
N PRO A 45 50.06 2.40 11.77
CA PRO A 45 49.86 1.02 12.26
C PRO A 45 50.05 0.80 13.80
N THR A 46 50.20 -0.49 14.19
CA THR A 46 50.80 -1.07 15.43
C THR A 46 49.92 -1.10 16.70
N SER A 47 49.91 -2.09 17.60
CA SER A 47 50.59 -3.39 17.75
C SER A 47 49.87 -4.21 18.85
N PRO A 48 50.21 -5.51 19.06
CA PRO A 48 49.45 -6.43 19.90
C PRO A 48 49.90 -6.40 21.37
N VAL A 49 48.96 -6.58 22.31
CA VAL A 49 49.26 -6.87 23.72
C VAL A 49 48.69 -8.24 24.09
N ALA A 50 49.54 -8.99 24.76
CA ALA A 50 49.43 -10.42 25.05
C ALA A 50 48.48 -10.76 26.21
N SER A 51 47.93 -11.97 26.08
CA SER A 51 47.58 -12.97 27.11
C SER A 51 47.46 -12.55 28.58
N GLU A 52 46.26 -12.77 29.12
CA GLU A 52 46.10 -13.31 30.47
C GLU A 52 44.98 -14.38 30.46
N LEU A 53 45.39 -15.64 30.43
CA LEU A 53 44.53 -16.83 30.52
C LEU A 53 44.12 -17.04 31.97
N ALA A 54 43.08 -16.33 32.42
CA ALA A 54 42.39 -16.64 33.66
C ALA A 54 41.45 -17.83 33.45
N ALA A 55 41.65 -18.90 34.23
CA ALA A 55 40.82 -20.10 34.19
C ALA A 55 39.35 -19.75 34.49
N THR A 56 38.50 -19.92 33.49
CA THR A 56 37.06 -19.67 33.57
C THR A 56 36.42 -20.68 34.53
N PRO A 57 35.67 -20.26 35.56
CA PRO A 57 34.91 -21.18 36.39
C PRO A 57 33.91 -21.95 35.54
N ARG A 58 33.85 -23.28 35.70
CA ARG A 58 32.86 -24.14 35.03
C ARG A 58 31.45 -23.67 35.42
N SER A 59 30.82 -22.89 34.53
CA SER A 59 29.41 -22.54 34.65
C SER A 59 28.58 -23.81 34.76
N GLN A 60 27.79 -23.89 35.83
CA GLN A 60 26.78 -24.92 35.94
C GLN A 60 25.77 -24.77 34.78
N PRO A 61 25.29 -25.88 34.20
CA PRO A 61 24.28 -25.83 33.16
C PRO A 61 23.03 -25.15 33.73
N VAL A 62 22.77 -23.92 33.29
CA VAL A 62 21.55 -23.21 33.60
C VAL A 62 20.40 -24.04 33.02
N PRO A 63 19.40 -24.43 33.82
CA PRO A 63 18.27 -25.18 33.32
C PRO A 63 17.62 -24.41 32.18
N THR A 64 17.64 -25.02 30.98
CA THR A 64 17.02 -24.48 29.78
C THR A 64 15.51 -24.40 30.02
N VAL A 65 15.04 -23.21 30.42
CA VAL A 65 13.61 -22.91 30.45
C VAL A 65 13.15 -22.91 29.00
N VAL A 66 12.45 -23.96 28.59
CA VAL A 66 11.79 -24.02 27.30
C VAL A 66 10.68 -22.97 27.32
N ALA A 67 10.94 -21.81 26.71
CA ALA A 67 9.95 -20.76 26.59
C ALA A 67 8.72 -21.31 25.84
N LYS A 68 7.53 -21.10 26.41
CA LYS A 68 6.28 -21.42 25.71
C LYS A 68 6.26 -20.67 24.36
N PRO A 69 5.85 -21.32 23.27
CA PRO A 69 5.69 -20.63 22.00
C PRO A 69 4.66 -19.52 22.18
N VAL A 70 5.08 -18.28 21.92
CA VAL A 70 4.18 -17.12 21.88
C VAL A 70 3.30 -17.31 20.64
N ILE A 71 2.02 -17.59 20.83
CA ILE A 71 1.06 -17.65 19.73
C ILE A 71 0.86 -16.21 19.27
N THR A 72 1.36 -15.87 18.08
CA THR A 72 1.12 -14.57 17.46
C THR A 72 -0.14 -14.62 16.59
N THR A 73 -0.97 -13.59 16.69
CA THR A 73 -2.12 -13.33 15.82
C THR A 73 -1.68 -13.10 14.37
N PHE A 74 -2.63 -13.06 13.44
CA PHE A 74 -2.29 -12.81 12.03
C PHE A 74 -1.70 -11.40 11.85
N GLY A 75 -2.32 -10.38 12.45
CA GLY A 75 -1.87 -9.00 12.40
C GLY A 75 -0.49 -8.79 13.03
N GLU A 76 -0.20 -9.45 14.15
CA GLU A 76 1.16 -9.43 14.74
C GLU A 76 2.21 -9.99 13.78
N ARG A 77 1.88 -11.06 13.02
CA ARG A 77 2.80 -11.59 12.01
C ARG A 77 2.96 -10.64 10.82
N GLN A 78 1.90 -9.97 10.37
CA GLN A 78 2.00 -8.99 9.28
C GLN A 78 2.82 -7.77 9.71
N LEU A 79 2.60 -7.25 10.91
CA LEU A 79 3.38 -6.13 11.44
C LEU A 79 4.84 -6.51 11.68
N ALA A 80 5.11 -7.72 12.19
CA ALA A 80 6.47 -8.22 12.31
C ALA A 80 7.18 -8.28 10.95
N GLN A 81 6.53 -8.84 9.93
CA GLN A 81 7.07 -8.88 8.56
C GLN A 81 7.32 -7.47 8.00
N LEU A 82 6.38 -6.53 8.23
CA LEU A 82 6.55 -5.13 7.83
C LEU A 82 7.79 -4.51 8.45
N LEU A 83 8.01 -4.71 9.76
CA LEU A 83 9.17 -4.16 10.47
C LEU A 83 10.47 -4.89 10.11
N ASP A 84 10.42 -6.14 9.66
CA ASP A 84 11.56 -6.87 9.11
C ASP A 84 11.95 -6.33 7.72
N ASP A 85 10.95 -6.08 6.87
CA ASP A 85 11.13 -5.58 5.51
C ASP A 85 11.43 -4.06 5.48
N ARG A 86 11.07 -3.32 6.53
CA ARG A 86 11.27 -1.86 6.70
C ARG A 86 11.94 -1.58 8.06
N PRO A 87 13.21 -1.99 8.23
CA PRO A 87 13.88 -1.91 9.53
C PRO A 87 14.06 -0.48 10.05
N ASP A 88 14.01 0.52 9.17
CA ASP A 88 14.08 1.93 9.54
C ASP A 88 12.83 2.43 10.29
N MET A 89 11.70 1.74 10.17
CA MET A 89 10.47 2.02 10.94
C MET A 89 10.57 1.58 12.40
N ARG A 90 11.54 0.72 12.75
CA ARG A 90 11.72 0.23 14.11
C ARG A 90 12.21 1.35 15.03
N GLY A 91 11.63 1.43 16.22
CA GLY A 91 12.01 2.43 17.23
C GLY A 91 11.37 3.80 17.02
N VAL A 92 10.58 4.00 15.95
CA VAL A 92 9.70 5.18 15.85
C VAL A 92 8.62 5.08 16.92
N ILE A 93 7.94 3.95 17.02
CA ILE A 93 6.97 3.64 18.07
C ILE A 93 7.23 2.24 18.63
N ASP A 94 6.75 2.00 19.85
CA ASP A 94 6.79 0.68 20.49
C ASP A 94 5.38 0.08 20.62
N ALA A 95 5.30 -1.14 21.17
CA ALA A 95 4.04 -1.88 21.32
C ALA A 95 3.03 -1.24 22.28
N SER A 96 3.43 -0.24 23.07
CA SER A 96 2.52 0.53 23.94
C SER A 96 1.87 1.71 23.21
N HIS A 97 2.40 2.10 22.05
CA HIS A 97 1.83 3.19 21.26
C HIS A 97 0.51 2.76 20.61
N PRO A 98 -0.58 3.56 20.67
CA PRO A 98 -1.89 3.17 20.12
C PRO A 98 -1.87 2.77 18.65
N VAL A 99 -1.09 3.48 17.83
CA VAL A 99 -0.88 3.17 16.40
C VAL A 99 -0.41 1.73 16.18
N TYR A 100 0.43 1.19 17.08
CA TYR A 100 0.96 -0.17 16.95
C TYR A 100 -0.16 -1.21 17.07
N GLY A 101 -1.02 -1.08 18.08
CA GLY A 101 -2.18 -1.95 18.29
C GLY A 101 -3.19 -1.83 17.14
N TRP A 102 -3.50 -0.60 16.74
CA TRP A 102 -4.43 -0.34 15.64
C TRP A 102 -4.00 -0.97 14.32
N VAL A 103 -2.71 -0.90 13.96
CA VAL A 103 -2.18 -1.55 12.74
C VAL A 103 -2.30 -3.08 12.81
N ILE A 104 -2.14 -3.68 13.99
CA ILE A 104 -2.37 -5.12 14.19
C ILE A 104 -3.84 -5.48 13.95
N GLU A 105 -4.76 -4.72 14.54
CA GLU A 105 -6.21 -4.89 14.37
C GLU A 105 -6.63 -4.74 12.90
N ALA A 106 -6.08 -3.73 12.21
CA ALA A 106 -6.29 -3.50 10.79
C ALA A 106 -5.81 -4.68 9.93
N PHE A 107 -4.63 -5.23 10.18
CA PHE A 107 -4.17 -6.44 9.49
C PHE A 107 -4.99 -7.68 9.82
N ASN A 108 -5.46 -7.84 11.06
CA ASN A 108 -6.38 -8.92 11.43
C ASN A 108 -7.73 -8.82 10.68
N GLY A 109 -8.07 -7.64 10.19
CA GLY A 109 -9.29 -7.36 9.46
C GLY A 109 -10.41 -6.81 10.33
N ASP A 110 -10.09 -6.40 11.55
CA ASP A 110 -11.09 -5.94 12.54
C ASP A 110 -11.81 -4.67 12.06
N HIS A 111 -11.17 -3.88 11.21
CA HIS A 111 -11.74 -2.67 10.60
C HIS A 111 -12.40 -2.88 9.24
N PHE A 112 -12.11 -3.98 8.54
CA PHE A 112 -12.47 -4.17 7.12
C PHE A 112 -13.28 -5.45 6.85
N GLY A 113 -13.53 -6.27 7.88
CA GLY A 113 -14.22 -7.55 7.75
C GLY A 113 -13.40 -8.66 7.09
N GLN A 114 -12.14 -8.39 6.73
CA GLN A 114 -11.23 -9.35 6.10
C GLN A 114 -9.77 -9.02 6.42
N ARG A 115 -8.93 -10.06 6.48
CA ARG A 115 -7.50 -9.92 6.71
C ARG A 115 -6.83 -9.13 5.59
N VAL A 116 -5.95 -8.22 5.96
CA VAL A 116 -5.11 -7.45 5.03
C VAL A 116 -3.69 -7.97 5.11
N TYR A 117 -3.06 -8.15 3.96
CA TYR A 117 -1.70 -8.68 3.87
C TYR A 117 -0.70 -7.55 3.71
N TRP A 118 0.45 -7.69 4.35
CA TRP A 118 1.63 -6.88 4.06
C TRP A 118 2.33 -7.45 2.82
N ASN A 119 2.65 -6.58 1.86
CA ASN A 119 3.45 -6.91 0.70
C ASN A 119 4.83 -6.23 0.83
N GLY A 120 5.87 -7.04 1.07
CA GLY A 120 7.24 -6.57 1.30
C GLY A 120 7.91 -5.91 0.09
N ASN A 121 7.37 -6.08 -1.11
CA ASN A 121 7.87 -5.42 -2.32
C ASN A 121 7.59 -3.91 -2.29
N SER A 122 8.43 -3.11 -2.94
CA SER A 122 8.10 -1.69 -3.16
C SER A 122 6.88 -1.55 -4.10
N PRO A 123 6.09 -0.47 -3.97
CA PRO A 123 4.96 -0.20 -4.83
C PRO A 123 5.32 -0.24 -6.32
N GLN A 124 4.50 -0.92 -7.12
CA GLN A 124 4.71 -1.06 -8.56
C GLN A 124 4.29 0.21 -9.33
N SER A 125 3.38 1.00 -8.74
CA SER A 125 2.94 2.28 -9.29
C SER A 125 4.04 3.34 -9.38
N GLY A 126 5.19 3.10 -8.75
CA GLY A 126 6.24 4.11 -8.55
C GLY A 126 5.90 5.15 -7.49
N ARG A 127 4.74 5.04 -6.83
CA ARG A 127 4.35 5.89 -5.69
C ARG A 127 5.03 5.40 -4.39
N PRO A 128 5.09 6.22 -3.33
CA PRO A 128 5.67 5.82 -2.05
C PRO A 128 4.89 4.72 -1.32
N ALA A 129 3.60 4.57 -1.63
CA ALA A 129 2.72 3.57 -1.05
C ALA A 129 1.66 3.13 -2.07
N GLU A 130 1.13 1.93 -1.90
CA GLU A 130 -0.04 1.44 -2.62
C GLU A 130 -0.82 0.44 -1.78
N HIS A 131 -2.10 0.29 -2.11
CA HIS A 131 -2.91 -0.83 -1.69
C HIS A 131 -3.54 -1.52 -2.90
N ALA A 132 -4.02 -2.74 -2.68
CA ALA A 132 -4.89 -3.41 -3.62
C ALA A 132 -6.13 -3.92 -2.88
N SER A 133 -7.31 -3.55 -3.39
CA SER A 133 -8.58 -4.15 -2.99
C SER A 133 -8.60 -5.65 -3.33
N PRO A 134 -9.43 -6.48 -2.69
CA PRO A 134 -9.51 -7.90 -3.00
C PRO A 134 -9.92 -8.13 -4.45
N TYR A 135 -9.25 -9.07 -5.14
CA TYR A 135 -9.59 -9.39 -6.53
C TYR A 135 -9.27 -10.85 -6.87
N HIS A 136 -10.11 -11.56 -7.63
CA HIS A 136 -9.83 -12.93 -8.13
C HIS A 136 -9.35 -13.95 -7.07
N GLY A 137 -9.82 -13.82 -5.83
CA GLY A 137 -9.37 -14.65 -4.72
C GLY A 137 -7.98 -14.29 -4.17
N TYR A 138 -7.33 -13.26 -4.70
CA TYR A 138 -6.22 -12.58 -4.05
C TYR A 138 -6.76 -11.72 -2.90
N PRO A 139 -6.19 -11.85 -1.70
CA PRO A 139 -6.58 -11.04 -0.56
C PRO A 139 -6.10 -9.59 -0.75
N PRO A 140 -6.70 -8.62 -0.04
CA PRO A 140 -6.24 -7.25 -0.08
C PRO A 140 -4.84 -7.14 0.54
N TYR A 141 -4.04 -6.20 0.04
CA TYR A 141 -2.72 -5.93 0.59
C TYR A 141 -2.39 -4.44 0.60
N VAL A 142 -1.40 -4.08 1.41
CA VAL A 142 -0.72 -2.78 1.38
C VAL A 142 0.79 -2.99 1.18
N SER A 143 1.44 -2.05 0.51
CA SER A 143 2.90 -1.95 0.44
C SER A 143 3.35 -0.49 0.53
N ILE A 144 4.56 -0.29 1.04
CA ILE A 144 5.21 1.03 1.09
C ILE A 144 6.65 0.92 0.59
N THR A 145 7.24 2.04 0.18
CA THR A 145 8.61 2.09 -0.33
C THR A 145 9.63 1.59 0.70
N GLY A 146 10.60 0.80 0.24
CA GLY A 146 11.77 0.41 1.03
C GLY A 146 12.89 1.45 1.05
N GLY A 147 12.85 2.43 0.13
CA GLY A 147 13.92 3.43 -0.03
C GLY A 147 13.98 4.48 1.07
N SER A 148 14.97 5.38 0.95
CA SER A 148 15.16 6.55 1.83
C SER A 148 14.34 7.77 1.42
N ASP A 149 13.48 7.64 0.40
CA ASP A 149 12.66 8.73 -0.13
C ASP A 149 11.52 9.13 0.81
N ALA A 150 11.21 8.28 1.80
CA ALA A 150 10.26 8.55 2.87
C ALA A 150 10.94 8.33 4.23
N THR A 151 10.68 9.21 5.19
CA THR A 151 11.16 9.03 6.56
C THR A 151 10.45 7.85 7.24
N PRO A 152 11.02 7.29 8.33
CA PRO A 152 10.32 6.28 9.13
C PRO A 152 8.94 6.72 9.65
N VAL A 153 8.77 8.00 10.00
CA VAL A 153 7.48 8.57 10.44
C VAL A 153 6.50 8.65 9.28
N ASP A 154 6.95 9.12 8.11
CA ASP A 154 6.11 9.12 6.91
C ASP A 154 5.68 7.70 6.52
N LYS A 155 6.56 6.72 6.65
CA LYS A 155 6.25 5.30 6.37
C LYS A 155 5.16 4.76 7.29
N TRP A 156 5.21 5.05 8.60
CA TRP A 156 4.10 4.71 9.51
C TRP A 156 2.79 5.39 9.11
N THR A 157 2.88 6.66 8.71
CA THR A 157 1.73 7.44 8.25
C THR A 157 1.11 6.85 6.98
N MET A 158 1.95 6.47 6.01
CA MET A 158 1.53 5.83 4.77
C MET A 158 0.83 4.50 5.00
N VAL A 159 1.32 3.66 5.93
CA VAL A 159 0.64 2.39 6.28
C VAL A 159 -0.77 2.64 6.80
N VAL A 160 -0.93 3.59 7.73
CA VAL A 160 -2.25 3.93 8.27
C VAL A 160 -3.17 4.50 7.20
N PHE A 161 -2.64 5.38 6.33
CA PHE A 161 -3.38 5.92 5.19
C PHE A 161 -3.87 4.81 4.25
N GLU A 162 -3.00 3.92 3.78
CA GLU A 162 -3.38 2.85 2.84
C GLU A 162 -4.39 1.88 3.47
N LEU A 163 -4.29 1.62 4.78
CA LEU A 163 -5.30 0.85 5.50
C LEU A 163 -6.65 1.58 5.54
N HIS A 164 -6.69 2.89 5.84
CA HIS A 164 -7.94 3.66 5.75
C HIS A 164 -8.50 3.74 4.33
N ASN A 165 -7.63 3.76 3.32
CA ASN A 165 -8.02 3.81 1.92
C ASN A 165 -8.59 2.47 1.44
N LEU A 166 -8.07 1.33 1.93
CA LEU A 166 -8.69 0.01 1.75
C LEU A 166 -10.11 -0.05 2.30
N GLY A 167 -10.43 0.70 3.36
CA GLY A 167 -11.79 0.84 3.87
C GLY A 167 -12.78 1.42 2.85
N ASN A 168 -12.31 2.06 1.77
CA ASN A 168 -13.13 2.59 0.68
C ASN A 168 -13.31 1.60 -0.49
N ALA A 169 -12.87 0.35 -0.38
CA ALA A 169 -12.91 -0.62 -1.48
C ALA A 169 -14.29 -0.72 -2.16
N ASP A 170 -15.37 -0.83 -1.38
CA ASP A 170 -16.74 -0.89 -1.89
C ASP A 170 -17.13 0.40 -2.65
N GLY A 171 -16.64 1.55 -2.21
CA GLY A 171 -16.85 2.84 -2.87
C GLY A 171 -16.17 2.91 -4.24
N PHE A 172 -14.92 2.45 -4.32
CA PHE A 172 -14.19 2.36 -5.59
C PHE A 172 -14.84 1.35 -6.55
N GLU A 173 -15.27 0.19 -6.05
CA GLU A 173 -15.97 -0.81 -6.84
C GLU A 173 -17.28 -0.25 -7.41
N LYS A 174 -18.05 0.47 -6.58
CA LYS A 174 -19.27 1.15 -7.03
C LYS A 174 -19.00 2.15 -8.15
N LEU A 175 -18.02 3.04 -7.99
CA LEU A 175 -17.65 4.02 -9.02
C LEU A 175 -17.21 3.33 -10.33
N MET A 176 -16.45 2.24 -10.21
CA MET A 176 -16.06 1.44 -11.37
C MET A 176 -17.28 0.85 -12.08
N HIS A 177 -18.26 0.32 -11.34
CA HIS A 177 -19.50 -0.19 -11.93
C HIS A 177 -20.31 0.89 -12.65
N GLU A 178 -20.47 2.06 -12.04
CA GLU A 178 -21.15 3.23 -12.65
C GLU A 178 -20.40 3.74 -13.89
N ALA A 179 -19.07 3.65 -13.93
CA ALA A 179 -18.29 3.99 -15.11
C ALA A 179 -18.45 2.95 -16.23
N LEU A 180 -18.48 1.67 -15.86
CA LEU A 180 -18.63 0.54 -16.77
C LEU A 180 -20.02 0.48 -17.42
N ASP A 181 -21.08 0.79 -16.68
CA ASP A 181 -22.43 0.88 -17.22
C ASP A 181 -22.66 2.21 -18.00
N GLY A 182 -21.80 3.21 -17.76
CA GLY A 182 -21.82 4.51 -18.42
C GLY A 182 -22.76 5.53 -17.76
N SER A 183 -23.15 5.31 -16.51
CA SER A 183 -23.90 6.25 -15.68
C SER A 183 -23.06 7.46 -15.26
N ILE A 184 -21.74 7.30 -15.20
CA ILE A 184 -20.78 8.41 -15.03
C ILE A 184 -19.77 8.44 -16.17
N ASP A 185 -19.30 9.63 -16.50
CA ASP A 185 -18.19 9.81 -17.44
C ASP A 185 -16.84 9.72 -16.72
N GLY A 186 -15.75 9.91 -17.46
CA GLY A 186 -14.41 9.78 -16.88
C GLY A 186 -14.04 10.88 -15.89
N GLU A 187 -14.67 12.06 -15.97
CA GLU A 187 -14.48 13.13 -15.01
C GLU A 187 -15.23 12.82 -13.71
N GLY A 188 -16.48 12.37 -13.82
CA GLY A 188 -17.25 11.87 -12.68
C GLY A 188 -16.56 10.71 -11.97
N TYR A 189 -16.00 9.76 -12.72
CA TYR A 189 -15.20 8.66 -12.15
C TYR A 189 -13.96 9.15 -11.42
N ALA A 190 -13.14 9.99 -12.07
CA ALA A 190 -11.90 10.49 -11.48
C ALA A 190 -12.17 11.32 -10.22
N ASN A 191 -13.12 12.26 -10.26
CA ASN A 191 -13.51 13.07 -9.10
C ASN A 191 -14.05 12.20 -7.95
N GLY A 192 -14.87 11.20 -8.26
CA GLY A 192 -15.37 10.26 -7.26
C GLY A 192 -14.24 9.51 -6.55
N CYS A 193 -13.26 9.02 -7.30
CA CYS A 193 -12.10 8.32 -6.76
C CYS A 193 -11.20 9.23 -5.91
N VAL A 194 -10.90 10.44 -6.40
CA VAL A 194 -10.12 11.45 -5.67
C VAL A 194 -10.81 11.82 -4.35
N LYS A 195 -12.13 11.91 -4.35
CA LYS A 195 -12.91 12.16 -3.13
C LYS A 195 -12.77 11.03 -2.10
N LEU A 196 -12.84 9.77 -2.53
CA LEU A 196 -12.62 8.64 -1.62
C LEU A 196 -11.21 8.66 -1.01
N GLU A 197 -10.18 8.96 -1.81
CA GLU A 197 -8.81 9.11 -1.28
C GLU A 197 -8.72 10.26 -0.26
N PHE A 198 -9.38 11.39 -0.51
CA PHE A 198 -9.42 12.50 0.44
C PHE A 198 -10.13 12.12 1.74
N GLU A 199 -11.25 11.40 1.68
CA GLU A 199 -11.93 10.88 2.88
C GLU A 199 -11.03 9.93 3.68
N ALA A 200 -10.14 9.18 3.04
CA ALA A 200 -9.13 8.37 3.73
C ALA A 200 -8.04 9.24 4.37
N LEU A 201 -7.62 10.34 3.74
CA LEU A 201 -6.71 11.32 4.33
C LEU A 201 -7.32 11.98 5.57
N GLU A 202 -8.61 12.34 5.53
CA GLU A 202 -9.31 12.93 6.69
C GLU A 202 -9.31 11.97 7.89
N ARG A 203 -9.66 10.69 7.68
CA ARG A 203 -9.61 9.67 8.74
C ARG A 203 -8.19 9.49 9.29
N THR A 204 -7.20 9.49 8.40
CA THR A 204 -5.78 9.40 8.79
C THR A 204 -5.36 10.59 9.64
N ARG A 205 -5.79 11.81 9.26
CA ARG A 205 -5.54 13.02 10.03
C ARG A 205 -6.18 12.95 11.40
N GLU A 206 -7.46 12.63 11.47
CA GLU A 206 -8.19 12.50 12.74
C GLU A 206 -7.47 11.50 13.67
N PHE A 207 -7.08 10.35 13.14
CA PHE A 207 -6.36 9.33 13.88
C PHE A 207 -5.02 9.82 14.45
N PHE A 208 -4.21 10.53 13.67
CA PHE A 208 -2.90 11.04 14.12
C PHE A 208 -2.99 12.31 14.97
N VAL A 209 -4.05 13.09 14.85
CA VAL A 209 -4.33 14.19 15.80
C VAL A 209 -4.59 13.61 17.20
N GLU A 210 -5.30 12.49 17.29
CA GLU A 210 -5.55 11.79 18.56
C GLU A 210 -4.32 10.99 19.03
N ASN A 211 -3.57 10.39 18.10
CA ASN A 211 -2.46 9.49 18.38
C ASN A 211 -1.15 9.96 17.73
N PRO A 212 -0.60 11.11 18.14
CA PRO A 212 0.52 11.73 17.45
C PRO A 212 1.77 10.86 17.50
N LEU A 213 2.42 10.68 16.35
CA LEU A 213 3.72 10.03 16.26
C LEU A 213 4.81 10.93 16.89
N PRO A 214 5.88 10.34 17.44
CA PRO A 214 7.00 11.11 17.94
C PRO A 214 7.71 11.84 16.78
N LYS A 215 8.21 13.02 17.08
CA LYS A 215 8.95 13.83 16.10
C LYS A 215 10.19 13.08 15.62
N SER A 216 10.36 12.98 14.31
CA SER A 216 11.58 12.42 13.75
C SER A 216 12.78 13.31 14.02
N PRO A 217 13.96 12.74 14.30
CA PRO A 217 15.20 13.49 14.36
C PRO A 217 15.60 14.08 12.99
N HIS A 218 15.00 13.60 11.90
CA HIS A 218 15.34 14.04 10.54
C HIS A 218 14.67 15.37 10.14
N GLY A 219 13.64 15.82 10.88
CA GLY A 219 12.94 17.09 10.63
C GLY A 219 12.31 17.20 9.22
N ARG A 220 12.06 16.07 8.56
CA ARG A 220 11.63 15.98 7.16
C ARG A 220 10.43 15.04 6.97
N ASP A 221 9.57 14.95 7.99
CA ASP A 221 8.35 14.12 7.96
C ASP A 221 7.26 14.83 7.14
N THR A 222 7.56 15.09 5.87
CA THR A 222 6.78 15.99 5.01
C THR A 222 5.36 15.47 4.82
N TYR A 223 5.17 14.16 4.69
CA TYR A 223 3.86 13.55 4.48
C TYR A 223 3.04 13.57 5.76
N TYR A 224 3.65 13.19 6.89
CA TYR A 224 3.01 13.27 8.20
C TYR A 224 2.56 14.69 8.55
N ASN A 225 3.49 15.66 8.47
CA ASN A 225 3.20 17.06 8.79
C ASN A 225 2.14 17.65 7.85
N TRP A 226 2.18 17.30 6.55
CA TRP A 226 1.15 17.74 5.62
C TRP A 226 -0.23 17.23 6.01
N ILE A 227 -0.37 15.94 6.34
CA ILE A 227 -1.66 15.38 6.75
C ILE A 227 -2.17 16.00 8.06
N THR A 228 -1.31 16.13 9.08
CA THR A 228 -1.75 16.61 10.40
C THR A 228 -2.04 18.11 10.39
N ASP A 229 -1.20 18.90 9.71
CA ASP A 229 -1.16 20.35 9.87
C ASP A 229 -1.80 21.11 8.68
N ASP A 230 -1.75 20.55 7.46
CA ASP A 230 -2.05 21.28 6.21
C ASP A 230 -2.84 20.43 5.17
N LEU A 231 -3.69 19.50 5.63
CA LEU A 231 -4.52 18.72 4.70
C LEU A 231 -5.51 19.62 3.92
N GLY A 232 -6.00 20.68 4.56
CA GLY A 232 -6.97 21.61 3.98
C GLY A 232 -8.37 21.01 3.83
N THR A 233 -9.15 21.61 2.95
CA THR A 233 -10.46 21.14 2.48
C THR A 233 -10.32 20.32 1.19
N PHE A 234 -11.39 19.61 0.80
CA PHE A 234 -11.39 18.86 -0.45
C PHE A 234 -11.11 19.75 -1.68
N ASP A 235 -11.70 20.95 -1.73
CA ASP A 235 -11.50 21.88 -2.85
C ASP A 235 -10.04 22.34 -2.93
N GLU A 236 -9.39 22.63 -1.79
CA GLU A 236 -7.97 22.99 -1.74
C GLU A 236 -7.05 21.82 -2.11
N TYR A 237 -7.40 20.61 -1.67
CA TYR A 237 -6.72 19.38 -2.05
C TYR A 237 -6.80 19.16 -3.56
N GLN A 238 -8.00 19.29 -4.12
CA GLN A 238 -8.23 19.17 -5.56
C GLN A 238 -7.42 20.22 -6.32
N GLU A 239 -7.46 21.50 -5.92
CA GLU A 239 -6.68 22.55 -6.59
C GLU A 239 -5.15 22.30 -6.53
N ARG A 240 -4.67 21.71 -5.43
CA ARG A 240 -3.25 21.40 -5.22
C ARG A 240 -2.78 20.25 -6.11
N PHE A 241 -3.58 19.20 -6.23
CA PHE A 241 -3.21 17.96 -6.91
C PHE A 241 -3.75 17.80 -8.33
N ASP A 242 -4.66 18.67 -8.80
CA ASP A 242 -5.15 18.68 -10.19
C ASP A 242 -4.29 19.54 -11.13
N ARG A 243 -3.18 20.11 -10.66
CA ARG A 243 -2.29 20.91 -11.51
C ARG A 243 -1.42 20.01 -12.39
N PRO A 244 -1.61 20.03 -13.73
CA PRO A 244 -0.82 19.19 -14.62
C PRO A 244 0.68 19.49 -14.47
N GLY A 245 1.48 18.43 -14.28
CA GLY A 245 2.94 18.52 -14.24
C GLY A 245 3.58 19.08 -12.97
N MET A 246 2.83 19.35 -11.88
CA MET A 246 3.41 19.86 -10.63
C MET A 246 4.12 18.80 -9.78
N THR A 247 3.73 17.53 -9.90
CA THR A 247 4.28 16.47 -9.06
C THR A 247 5.03 15.44 -9.92
N ARG A 248 6.17 14.95 -9.40
CA ARG A 248 6.91 13.81 -10.00
C ARG A 248 6.02 12.57 -10.16
N TYR A 249 4.94 12.50 -9.39
CA TYR A 249 3.91 11.49 -9.41
C TYR A 249 2.66 12.14 -10.00
N ASN A 250 2.16 11.70 -11.15
CA ASN A 250 0.98 12.28 -11.82
C ASN A 250 -0.17 12.56 -10.84
N SER A 251 -0.93 13.62 -11.11
CA SER A 251 -2.15 13.98 -10.35
C SER A 251 -3.03 12.74 -10.10
N ASN A 252 -3.64 12.61 -8.92
CA ASN A 252 -4.58 11.52 -8.65
C ASN A 252 -5.76 11.55 -9.62
N PHE A 253 -6.25 12.74 -9.97
CA PHE A 253 -7.26 12.90 -11.01
C PHE A 253 -6.77 12.38 -12.37
N GLU A 254 -5.57 12.79 -12.81
CA GLU A 254 -5.00 12.32 -14.08
C GLU A 254 -4.81 10.79 -14.09
N TYR A 255 -4.40 10.21 -12.95
CA TYR A 255 -4.27 8.77 -12.79
C TYR A 255 -5.61 8.04 -12.99
N PHE A 256 -6.66 8.45 -12.26
CA PHE A 256 -7.97 7.81 -12.40
C PHE A 256 -8.62 8.08 -13.76
N ARG A 257 -8.39 9.27 -14.33
CA ARG A 257 -8.84 9.60 -15.68
C ARG A 257 -8.16 8.72 -16.73
N ALA A 258 -6.85 8.56 -16.65
CA ALA A 258 -6.10 7.68 -17.53
C ALA A 258 -6.56 6.22 -17.40
N TYR A 259 -6.86 5.75 -16.19
CA TYR A 259 -7.42 4.42 -15.96
C TYR A 259 -8.80 4.27 -16.62
N TYR A 260 -9.70 5.24 -16.45
CA TYR A 260 -11.01 5.23 -17.10
C TYR A 260 -10.88 5.14 -18.63
N ASP A 261 -10.05 5.99 -19.24
CA ASP A 261 -9.90 6.08 -20.69
C ASP A 261 -9.20 4.85 -21.29
N SER A 262 -8.18 4.31 -20.60
CA SER A 262 -7.37 3.20 -21.12
C SER A 262 -7.92 1.81 -20.78
N THR A 263 -8.73 1.69 -19.73
CA THR A 263 -9.20 0.39 -19.22
C THR A 263 -10.72 0.27 -19.31
N LEU A 264 -11.47 1.18 -18.69
CA LEU A 264 -12.92 1.05 -18.55
C LEU A 264 -13.64 1.29 -19.88
N VAL A 265 -13.24 2.30 -20.67
CA VAL A 265 -13.84 2.60 -21.97
C VAL A 265 -13.67 1.44 -22.96
N PRO A 266 -12.45 0.89 -23.21
CA PRO A 266 -12.29 -0.26 -24.09
C PRO A 266 -13.10 -1.48 -23.62
N TYR A 267 -13.08 -1.78 -22.32
CA TYR A 267 -13.82 -2.91 -21.77
C TYR A 267 -15.33 -2.78 -22.01
N ARG A 268 -15.90 -1.60 -21.76
CA ARG A 268 -17.31 -1.31 -22.04
C ARG A 268 -17.65 -1.48 -23.53
N GLN A 269 -16.77 -1.05 -24.43
CA GLN A 269 -16.96 -1.21 -25.88
C GLN A 269 -16.96 -2.68 -26.31
N MET A 270 -16.04 -3.50 -25.77
CA MET A 270 -15.97 -4.94 -26.04
C MET A 270 -17.23 -5.68 -25.57
N ASN A 271 -17.76 -5.32 -24.40
CA ASN A 271 -18.99 -5.92 -23.88
C ASN A 271 -20.23 -5.54 -24.70
N LYS A 272 -20.34 -4.28 -25.15
CA LYS A 272 -21.41 -3.85 -26.05
C LYS A 272 -21.38 -4.66 -27.35
N GLN A 273 -20.21 -4.83 -27.96
CA GLN A 273 -20.05 -5.62 -29.19
C GLN A 273 -20.43 -7.10 -29.00
N SER A 274 -20.07 -7.68 -27.86
CA SER A 274 -20.41 -9.06 -27.51
C SER A 274 -21.90 -9.26 -27.25
N SER A 275 -22.57 -8.27 -26.66
CA SER A 275 -24.03 -8.29 -26.47
C SER A 275 -24.82 -8.04 -27.76
N SER A 276 -24.29 -7.25 -28.70
CA SER A 276 -24.95 -6.96 -29.99
C SER A 276 -24.78 -8.11 -31.00
N LYS A 277 -23.70 -8.89 -30.88
CA LYS A 277 -23.58 -10.17 -31.57
C LYS A 277 -24.33 -11.20 -30.74
N ASN A 278 -25.65 -11.20 -30.87
CA ASN A 278 -26.47 -12.30 -30.41
C ASN A 278 -25.96 -13.56 -31.14
N TRP A 279 -25.06 -14.30 -30.49
CA TRP A 279 -24.46 -15.51 -31.05
C TRP A 279 -25.54 -16.52 -31.46
N PHE A 280 -26.74 -16.40 -30.84
CA PHE A 280 -27.96 -17.10 -31.20
C PHE A 280 -28.46 -16.76 -32.60
N ASP A 281 -28.45 -15.50 -33.01
CA ASP A 281 -28.88 -15.10 -34.37
C ASP A 281 -27.86 -15.57 -35.42
N ALA A 282 -26.57 -15.59 -35.08
CA ALA A 282 -25.51 -16.13 -35.94
C ALA A 282 -25.51 -17.67 -36.03
N MET A 283 -26.11 -18.38 -35.06
CA MET A 283 -26.29 -19.84 -35.09
C MET A 283 -27.57 -20.29 -35.82
N LEU A 284 -28.58 -19.41 -35.94
CA LEU A 284 -29.85 -19.73 -36.62
C LEU A 284 -29.81 -19.47 -38.14
N GLU A 285 -28.71 -18.91 -38.65
CA GLU A 285 -28.46 -18.68 -40.09
C GLU A 285 -27.57 -19.76 -40.74
N GLN A 286 -27.27 -20.87 -40.05
CA GLN A 286 -26.59 -22.07 -40.60
C GLN A 286 -27.52 -23.29 -40.60
#